data_AF-D8SCB7-F1
#
_entry.id   AF-D8SCB7-F1
#
_cell.length_a   1.000
_cell.length_b   1.000
_cell.length_c   1.000
_cell.angle_alpha   90.00
_cell.angle_beta   90.00
_cell.angle_gamma   90.00
#
_symmetry.space_group_name_H-M   'P 1'
#
loop_
_entity.id
_entity.type
_entity.pdbx_description
1 polymer ?
#
loop_
_entity_poly.entity_id
_entity_poly.type
_entity_poly.pdbx_seq_one_letter_code
_entity_poly.pdbx_strand_id
1 'polypeptide(L)' 'ISQLYRECIRRAQYVGNKHGNTDGIVNMVRAQFRKNMNESDPEKIQQMKELAIAGLFNHTFHEAANMAHKKDTYEEPA' A
#
# COMPACT_ATOMS: atom_id res chain seq x y z
N ILE A 1 -2.08 13.28 12.81
CA ILE A 1 -1.67 12.06 12.05
C ILE A 1 -2.01 12.30 10.58
N SER A 2 -1.04 12.18 9.67
CA SER A 2 -1.22 12.42 8.24
C SER A 2 -2.16 11.40 7.58
N GLN A 3 -2.96 11.84 6.60
CA GLN A 3 -3.87 10.97 5.84
C GLN A 3 -3.12 9.85 5.12
N LEU A 4 -1.99 10.18 4.49
CA LEU A 4 -1.12 9.22 3.79
C LEU A 4 -0.70 8.03 4.66
N TYR A 5 -0.30 8.29 5.92
CA TYR A 5 0.06 7.21 6.84
C TYR A 5 -1.11 6.25 7.09
N ARG A 6 -2.31 6.79 7.30
CA ARG A 6 -3.52 5.97 7.54
C ARG A 6 -3.85 5.12 6.32
N GLU A 7 -3.71 5.66 5.11
CA GLU A 7 -3.94 4.93 3.87
C GLU A 7 -2.90 3.82 3.65
N CYS A 8 -1.61 4.10 3.88
CA CYS A 8 -0.56 3.08 3.84
C CYS A 8 -0.83 1.93 4.82
N ILE A 9 -1.25 2.24 6.05
CA ILE A 9 -1.58 1.22 7.05
C ILE A 9 -2.83 0.43 6.66
N ARG A 10 -3.90 1.09 6.21
CA ARG A 10 -5.12 0.41 5.74
C ARG A 10 -4.78 -0.57 4.61
N ARG A 11 -3.95 -0.15 3.65
CA ARG A 11 -3.57 -1.02 2.54
C ARG A 11 -2.67 -2.16 2.99
N ALA A 12 -1.70 -1.90 3.86
CA ALA A 12 -0.86 -2.94 4.45
C ALA A 12 -1.68 -3.99 5.19
N GLN A 13 -2.72 -3.60 5.94
CA GLN A 13 -3.62 -4.53 6.61
C GLN A 13 -4.39 -5.40 5.61
N TYR A 14 -4.91 -4.79 4.55
CA TYR A 14 -5.63 -5.52 3.51
C TYR A 14 -4.72 -6.54 2.80
N VAL A 15 -3.52 -6.13 2.39
CA VAL A 15 -2.54 -7.03 1.74
C VAL A 15 -2.12 -8.14 2.71
N GLY A 16 -1.84 -7.77 3.94
CA GLY A 16 -1.51 -8.67 5.03
C GLY A 16 -2.53 -9.77 5.25
N ASN A 17 -3.81 -9.39 5.36
CA ASN A 17 -4.91 -10.32 5.60
C ASN A 17 -5.08 -11.30 4.43
N LYS A 18 -4.83 -10.85 3.20
CA LYS A 18 -4.89 -11.70 2.00
C LYS A 18 -3.76 -12.73 1.93
N HIS A 19 -2.59 -12.44 2.51
CA HIS A 19 -1.39 -13.28 2.43
C HIS A 19 -0.98 -13.93 3.78
N GLY A 20 -1.74 -13.73 4.85
CA GLY A 20 -1.46 -14.29 6.18
C GLY A 20 -0.26 -13.67 6.91
N ASN A 21 0.18 -12.46 6.54
CA ASN A 21 1.34 -11.78 7.15
C ASN A 21 1.05 -10.30 7.46
N THR A 22 -0.06 -10.04 8.15
CA THR A 22 -0.52 -8.68 8.46
C THR A 22 0.48 -7.91 9.31
N ASP A 23 0.96 -8.52 10.39
CA ASP A 23 1.86 -7.84 11.32
C ASP A 23 3.19 -7.48 10.67
N GLY A 24 3.75 -8.37 9.84
CA GLY A 24 4.99 -8.10 9.12
C GLY A 24 4.88 -6.90 8.18
N ILE A 25 3.86 -6.88 7.32
CA ILE A 25 3.68 -5.81 6.33
C ILE A 25 3.35 -4.48 7.03
N VAL A 26 2.50 -4.49 8.05
CA VAL A 26 2.18 -3.29 8.84
C VAL A 26 3.42 -2.75 9.56
N ASN A 27 4.24 -3.63 10.14
CA ASN A 27 5.46 -3.22 10.83
C ASN A 27 6.51 -2.66 9.86
N MET A 28 6.61 -3.18 8.63
CA MET A 28 7.47 -2.60 7.59
C MET A 28 7.07 -1.15 7.26
N VAL A 29 5.78 -0.88 7.07
CA VAL A 29 5.29 0.49 6.83
C VAL A 29 5.63 1.38 8.03
N ARG A 30 5.33 0.95 9.25
CA ARG A 30 5.66 1.71 10.46
C ARG A 30 7.16 2.00 10.60
N ALA A 31 8.01 1.04 10.29
CA ALA A 31 9.46 1.19 10.36
C ALA A 31 9.96 2.26 9.38
N GLN A 32 9.43 2.30 8.15
CA GLN A 32 9.81 3.33 7.18
C GLN A 32 9.40 4.74 7.61
N PHE A 33 8.19 4.90 8.16
CA PHE A 33 7.75 6.20 8.69
C PHE A 33 8.57 6.64 9.91
N ARG A 34 8.93 5.70 10.80
CA ARG A 34 9.78 6.00 11.97
C ARG A 34 11.20 6.37 11.56
N LYS A 35 11.79 5.65 10.60
CA LYS A 35 13.16 5.89 10.11
C LYS A 35 13.32 7.32 9.58
N ASN A 36 12.31 7.82 8.86
CA ASN A 36 12.35 9.14 8.24
C ASN A 36 11.59 10.21 9.04
N MET A 37 11.22 9.94 10.30
CA MET A 37 10.39 10.84 11.13
C MET A 37 11.08 12.18 11.43
N ASN A 38 12.41 12.17 11.49
CA ASN A 38 13.23 13.34 11.81
C ASN A 38 13.85 13.98 10.57
N GLU A 39 13.39 13.59 9.36
CA GLU A 39 13.83 14.27 8.15
C GLU A 39 13.33 15.73 8.18
N SER A 40 14.23 16.66 7.87
CA SER A 40 13.98 18.10 7.91
C SER A 40 14.09 18.76 6.54
N ASP A 41 14.66 18.06 5.56
CA ASP A 41 14.73 18.54 4.18
C ASP A 41 13.35 18.52 3.52
N PRO A 42 12.78 19.68 3.14
CA PRO A 42 11.45 19.76 2.55
C PRO A 42 11.33 19.06 1.20
N GLU A 43 12.38 19.09 0.36
CA GLU A 43 12.34 18.43 -0.96
C GLU A 43 12.32 16.92 -0.80
N LYS A 44 13.17 16.40 0.08
CA LYS A 44 13.23 14.96 0.39
C LYS A 44 11.94 14.46 1.02
N ILE A 45 11.34 15.22 1.95
CA ILE A 45 10.02 14.89 2.52
C ILE A 45 8.96 14.81 1.43
N GLN A 46 8.96 15.77 0.50
CA GLN A 46 7.98 15.80 -0.59
C GLN A 46 8.17 14.62 -1.54
N GLN A 47 9.42 14.32 -1.93
CA GLN A 47 9.74 13.16 -2.74
C GLN A 47 9.32 11.84 -2.08
N MET A 48 9.56 11.68 -0.78
CA MET A 48 9.13 10.48 -0.04
C MET A 48 7.60 10.33 -0.01
N LYS A 49 6.85 11.44 0.10
CA LYS A 49 5.39 11.42 0.03
C LYS A 49 4.91 11.00 -1.36
N GLU A 50 5.49 11.56 -2.42
CA GLU A 50 5.15 11.23 -3.81
C GLU A 50 5.42 9.77 -4.13
N LEU A 51 6.57 9.23 -3.70
CA LEU A 51 6.90 7.82 -3.84
C LEU A 51 5.89 6.92 -3.11
N ALA A 52 5.47 7.30 -1.90
CA ALA A 52 4.46 6.54 -1.15
C ALA A 52 3.08 6.57 -1.85
N ILE A 53 2.67 7.71 -2.38
CA ILE A 53 1.43 7.87 -3.16
C ILE A 53 1.49 7.01 -4.42
N ALA A 54 2.59 7.06 -5.16
CA ALA A 54 2.80 6.24 -6.35
C ALA A 54 2.75 4.74 -6.02
N GLY A 55 3.38 4.32 -4.92
CA GLY A 55 3.33 2.94 -4.43
C GLY A 55 1.90 2.48 -4.11
N LEU A 56 1.11 3.32 -3.44
CA LEU A 56 -0.31 3.06 -3.16
C LEU A 56 -1.13 2.94 -4.45
N PHE A 57 -0.92 3.86 -5.40
CA PHE A 57 -1.62 3.87 -6.67
C PHE A 57 -1.31 2.61 -7.49
N ASN A 58 -0.02 2.28 -7.64
CA ASN A 58 0.43 1.10 -8.39
C ASN A 58 -0.19 -0.18 -7.84
N HIS A 59 -0.22 -0.33 -6.51
CA HIS A 59 -0.84 -1.50 -5.89
C HIS A 59 -2.37 -1.52 -6.08
N THR A 60 -3.04 -0.36 -6.01
CA THR A 60 -4.49 -0.21 -6.33
C THR A 60 -4.81 -0.63 -7.75
N PHE A 61 -4.05 -0.11 -8.70
CA PHE A 61 -4.24 -0.38 -10.11
C PHE A 61 -3.99 -1.85 -10.44
N HIS A 62 -2.89 -2.43 -9.94
CA HIS A 62 -2.56 -3.83 -10.14
C HIS A 62 -3.62 -4.77 -9.56
N GLU A 63 -4.18 -4.46 -8.39
CA GLU A 63 -5.29 -5.26 -7.84
C GLU A 63 -6.58 -5.12 -8.63
N ALA A 64 -6.91 -3.93 -9.12
CA ALA A 64 -8.08 -3.73 -9.98
C ALA A 64 -7.95 -4.53 -11.28
N ALA A 65 -6.78 -4.49 -11.92
CA ALA A 65 -6.48 -5.30 -13.10
C ALA A 65 -6.62 -6.80 -12.82
N ASN A 66 -6.07 -7.30 -11.71
CA ASN A 66 -6.21 -8.70 -11.31
C ASN A 66 -7.65 -9.12 -11.04
N MET A 67 -8.49 -8.23 -10.48
CA MET A 67 -9.92 -8.50 -10.30
C MET A 67 -10.68 -8.54 -11.62
N ALA A 68 -10.37 -7.63 -12.56
CA ALA A 68 -10.96 -7.63 -13.89
C ALA A 68 -10.62 -8.93 -14.65
N HIS A 69 -9.34 -9.33 -14.68
CA HIS A 69 -8.91 -10.58 -15.30
C HIS A 69 -9.55 -11.82 -14.66
N LYS A 70 -9.73 -11.82 -13.33
CA LYS A 70 -10.47 -12.91 -12.67
C LYS A 70 -11.94 -12.94 -13.09
N LYS A 71 -12.58 -11.79 -13.31
CA LYS A 71 -13.98 -11.71 -13.73
C LYS A 71 -14.20 -12.27 -15.14
N ASP A 72 -13.26 -12.03 -16.05
CA ASP A 72 -13.33 -12.52 -17.43
C ASP A 72 -13.08 -14.03 -17.57
N THR A 73 -12.51 -14.66 -16.52
CA THR A 73 -12.20 -16.10 -16.50
C THR A 73 -13.20 -16.94 -15.70
N TYR A 74 -14.29 -16.35 -15.19
CA TYR A 74 -15.43 -17.12 -14.69
C TYR A 74 -16.29 -17.59 -15.86
N GLU A 75 -16.08 -18.84 -16.31
CA GLU A 75 -17.10 -19.61 -17.03
C GLU A 75 -18.20 -20.02 -16.03
N GLU A 76 -19.47 -19.80 -16.40
CA GLU A 76 -20.62 -20.24 -15.60
C GLU A 76 -20.54 -21.75 -15.33
N PRO A 77 -20.71 -22.21 -14.08
CA PRO A 77 -20.81 -23.64 -13.82
C PRO A 77 -22.05 -24.20 -14.54
N ALA A 78 -21.84 -25.24 -15.33
CA ALA A 78 -22.86 -25.99 -16.07
C ALA A 78 -23.91 -26.65 -15.16
#